data_AF-A0A7W3QQJ0-F1
#
_entry.id   AF-A0A7W3QQJ0-F1
#
_cell.length_a   1.000
_cell.length_b   1.000
_cell.length_c   1.000
_cell.angle_alpha   90.00
_cell.angle_beta   90.00
_cell.angle_gamma   90.00
#
_symmetry.space_group_name_H-M   'P 1'
#
loop_
_entity.id
_entity.type
_entity.pdbx_description
1 polymer ?
#
loop_
_entity_poly.entity_id
_entity_poly.type
_entity_poly.pdbx_seq_one_letter_code
_entity_poly.pdbx_strand_id
1 'polypeptide(L)'
;MEEQFARVAEVAGLPHVRLGVVPDVQLRGVGLGHVALHGFTLVDEAAVTVETFTREIGLTDEREVRAYAEVFTQVERAAVFGESARGLVEQAAADVRRTLKAIH
;
A
#
# COMPACT_ATOMS: atom_id res chain seq x y z
N MET A 1 10.91 -7.17 12.44
CA MET A 1 10.47 -7.53 11.06
C MET A 1 9.27 -8.47 11.11
N GLU A 2 9.36 -9.65 11.74
CA GLU A 2 8.21 -10.58 11.84
C GLU A 2 6.98 -9.97 12.56
N GLU A 3 7.22 -9.21 13.63
CA GLU A 3 6.18 -8.47 14.34
C GLU A 3 5.45 -7.43 13.46
N GLN A 4 6.12 -6.87 12.44
CA GLN A 4 5.49 -5.90 11.54
C GLN A 4 4.49 -6.58 10.59
N PHE A 5 4.82 -7.76 10.06
CA PHE A 5 3.87 -8.52 9.24
C PHE A 5 2.68 -9.04 10.07
N ALA A 6 2.94 -9.48 11.31
CA ALA A 6 1.88 -9.87 12.23
C ALA A 6 0.92 -8.71 12.52
N ARG A 7 1.45 -7.50 12.72
CA ARG A 7 0.65 -6.30 12.93
C ARG A 7 -0.21 -5.95 11.72
N VAL A 8 0.33 -6.06 10.50
CA VAL A 8 -0.44 -5.84 9.26
C VAL A 8 -1.59 -6.84 9.15
N ALA A 9 -1.34 -8.12 9.44
CA ALA A 9 -2.37 -9.15 9.41
C ALA A 9 -3.48 -8.93 10.46
N GLU A 10 -3.11 -8.46 11.65
CA GLU A 10 -4.06 -8.10 12.72
C GLU A 10 -4.96 -6.94 12.27
N VAL A 11 -4.37 -5.86 11.75
CA VAL A 11 -5.10 -4.67 11.30
C VAL A 11 -6.04 -4.99 10.13
N ALA A 12 -5.66 -5.91 9.25
CA ALA A 12 -6.51 -6.37 8.15
C ALA A 12 -7.82 -7.05 8.61
N GLY A 13 -7.89 -7.52 9.85
CA GLY A 13 -9.08 -8.14 10.43
C GLY A 13 -10.08 -7.15 11.04
N LEU A 14 -9.76 -5.85 11.09
CA LEU A 14 -10.64 -4.83 11.67
C LEU A 14 -11.83 -4.53 10.74
N PRO A 15 -13.04 -4.32 11.28
CA PRO A 15 -14.26 -4.15 10.48
C PRO A 15 -14.28 -2.89 9.60
N HIS A 16 -13.43 -1.90 9.91
CA HIS A 16 -13.33 -0.64 9.17
C HIS A 16 -12.06 -0.55 8.32
N VAL A 17 -11.37 -1.67 8.14
CA VAL A 17 -10.14 -1.76 7.36
C VAL A 17 -10.35 -2.67 6.17
N ARG A 18 -9.95 -2.18 4.99
CA ARG A 18 -9.83 -3.00 3.79
C ARG A 18 -8.38 -2.98 3.34
N LEU A 19 -7.65 -4.08 3.58
CA LEU A 19 -6.28 -4.22 3.14
C LEU A 19 -6.22 -4.71 1.68
N GLY A 20 -5.58 -3.92 0.82
CA GLY A 20 -5.19 -4.31 -0.53
C GLY A 20 -3.68 -4.54 -0.63
N VAL A 21 -3.26 -5.56 -1.38
CA VAL A 21 -1.85 -5.84 -1.67
C VAL A 21 -1.65 -5.86 -3.17
N VAL A 22 -0.63 -5.17 -3.68
CA VAL A 22 -0.27 -5.19 -5.10
C VAL A 22 0.82 -6.26 -5.34
N PRO A 23 0.52 -7.35 -6.07
CA PRO A 23 1.49 -8.39 -6.41
C PRO A 23 2.58 -7.94 -7.39
N ASP A 24 3.77 -8.55 -7.30
CA ASP A 24 4.93 -8.24 -8.17
C ASP A 24 4.62 -8.38 -9.67
N VAL A 25 3.83 -9.38 -10.05
CA VAL A 25 3.44 -9.60 -11.46
C VAL A 25 2.61 -8.45 -12.03
N GLN A 26 1.79 -7.79 -11.19
CA GLN A 26 0.99 -6.64 -11.61
C GLN A 26 1.83 -5.37 -11.67
N LEU A 27 2.88 -5.23 -10.87
CA LEU A 27 3.84 -4.12 -10.99
C LEU A 27 4.60 -4.12 -12.33
N ARG A 28 4.69 -5.26 -13.02
CA ARG A 28 5.30 -5.36 -14.35
C ARG A 28 4.34 -4.99 -15.49
N GLY A 29 3.02 -5.11 -15.28
CA GLY A 29 1.98 -4.78 -16.27
C GLY A 29 1.35 -3.40 -16.05
N VAL A 30 1.36 -2.91 -14.81
CA VAL A 30 1.07 -1.52 -14.47
C VAL A 30 2.26 -0.72 -14.97
N GLY A 31 2.10 -0.04 -16.10
CA GLY A 31 3.16 0.82 -16.64
C GLY A 31 3.76 1.67 -15.53
N LEU A 32 5.08 1.57 -15.35
CA LEU A 32 5.89 2.18 -14.28
C LEU A 32 5.71 3.70 -14.09
N GLY A 33 4.84 4.36 -14.86
CA GLY A 33 4.53 5.78 -14.73
C GLY A 33 3.56 6.13 -13.58
N HIS A 34 2.91 5.15 -12.95
CA HIS A 34 1.85 5.39 -11.94
C HIS A 34 2.10 4.72 -10.59
N VAL A 35 3.29 4.15 -10.36
CA VAL A 35 3.70 3.84 -9.00
C VAL A 35 3.80 5.18 -8.27
N ALA A 36 2.99 5.35 -7.23
CA ALA A 36 3.08 6.53 -6.38
C ALA A 36 4.53 6.64 -5.91
N LEU A 37 5.24 7.67 -6.39
CA LEU A 37 6.67 7.90 -6.10
C LEU A 37 6.91 8.08 -4.59
N HIS A 38 5.84 8.37 -3.87
CA HIS A 38 5.75 8.54 -2.43
C HIS A 38 4.40 8.00 -1.92
N GLY A 39 4.37 7.60 -0.66
CA GLY A 39 3.11 7.27 0.01
C GLY A 39 2.25 8.52 0.21
N PHE A 40 0.94 8.37 0.12
CA PHE A 40 -0.02 9.43 0.40
C PHE A 40 -1.26 8.85 1.09
N THR A 41 -1.99 9.70 1.81
CA THR A 41 -3.29 9.37 2.42
C THR A 41 -4.36 10.27 1.79
N LEU A 42 -5.42 9.65 1.26
CA LEU A 42 -6.61 10.35 0.78
C LEU A 42 -7.68 10.31 1.89
N VAL A 43 -8.20 11.48 2.26
CA VAL A 43 -9.23 11.63 3.31
C VAL A 43 -10.50 12.19 2.66
N ASP A 44 -11.56 11.38 2.68
CA ASP A 44 -12.92 11.72 2.23
C ASP A 44 -13.04 12.39 0.86
N GLU A 45 -12.09 12.12 -0.06
CA GLU A 45 -11.97 12.84 -1.35
C GLU A 45 -11.93 14.37 -1.22
N ALA A 46 -11.55 14.87 -0.04
CA ALA A 46 -11.53 16.28 0.31
C ALA A 46 -10.10 16.79 0.63
N ALA A 47 -9.22 15.90 1.06
CA ALA A 47 -7.84 16.22 1.36
C ALA A 47 -6.90 15.07 1.02
N VAL A 48 -5.66 15.42 0.70
CA VAL A 48 -4.55 14.47 0.55
C VAL A 48 -3.41 14.91 1.43
N THR A 49 -2.84 13.98 2.19
CA THR A 49 -1.57 14.20 2.89
C THR A 49 -0.46 13.40 2.22
N VAL A 50 0.67 14.06 2.02
CA VAL A 50 1.89 13.45 1.50
C VAL A 50 2.99 13.63 2.53
N GLU A 51 3.50 12.51 3.03
CA GLU A 51 4.69 12.53 3.88
C GLU A 51 5.94 12.63 3.00
N THR A 52 6.72 13.69 3.21
CA THR A 52 8.06 13.81 2.64
C THR A 52 9.10 13.57 3.74
N PHE A 53 10.37 13.40 3.38
CA PHE A 53 11.45 13.17 4.34
C PHE A 53 11.58 14.27 5.42
N THR A 54 11.15 15.49 5.14
CA THR A 54 11.36 16.64 6.03
C THR A 54 10.07 17.22 6.59
N ARG A 55 8.92 16.98 5.94
CA ARG A 55 7.63 17.56 6.33
C ARG A 55 6.45 16.81 5.73
N GLU A 56 5.28 17.02 6.32
CA GLU A 56 4.00 16.69 5.71
C GLU A 56 3.54 17.82 4.79
N ILE A 57 2.92 17.47 3.66
CA ILE A 57 2.25 18.39 2.75
C ILE A 57 0.76 18.02 2.75
N GLY A 58 -0.10 18.98 3.11
CA GLY A 58 -1.54 18.85 2.99
C GLY A 58 -2.06 19.55 1.73
N LEU A 59 -2.80 18.83 0.91
CA LEU A 59 -3.43 19.32 -0.32
C LEU A 59 -4.95 19.29 -0.13
N THR A 60 -5.61 20.40 -0.47
CA THR A 60 -7.07 20.55 -0.38
C THR A 60 -7.68 21.16 -1.66
N ASP A 61 -6.85 21.51 -2.65
CA ASP A 61 -7.34 21.95 -3.95
C ASP A 61 -8.04 20.77 -4.64
N GLU A 62 -9.27 20.97 -5.10
CA GLU A 62 -10.10 19.91 -5.68
C GLU A 62 -9.44 19.21 -6.88
N ARG A 63 -8.63 19.93 -7.66
CA ARG A 63 -7.95 19.35 -8.83
C ARG A 63 -6.81 18.45 -8.41
N GLU A 64 -6.07 18.86 -7.38
CA GLU A 64 -4.99 18.06 -6.80
C GLU A 64 -5.56 16.80 -6.14
N VAL A 65 -6.61 16.95 -5.33
CA VAL A 65 -7.27 15.80 -4.67
C VAL A 65 -7.80 14.80 -5.70
N ARG A 66 -8.44 15.28 -6.77
CA ARG A 66 -8.91 14.41 -7.87
C ARG A 66 -7.78 13.65 -8.55
N ALA A 67 -6.66 14.30 -8.83
CA ALA A 67 -5.51 13.64 -9.45
C ALA A 67 -4.97 12.49 -8.58
N TYR A 68 -4.88 12.69 -7.26
CA TYR A 68 -4.47 11.64 -6.33
C TYR A 68 -5.52 10.53 -6.18
N ALA A 69 -6.81 10.86 -6.20
CA ALA A 69 -7.89 9.86 -6.21
C ALA A 69 -7.86 8.97 -7.45
N GLU A 70 -7.54 9.54 -8.63
CA GLU A 70 -7.34 8.76 -9.85
C GLU A 70 -6.15 7.80 -9.72
N VAL A 71 -5.01 8.26 -9.18
CA VAL A 71 -3.85 7.39 -8.91
C VAL A 71 -4.23 6.27 -7.94
N PHE A 72 -4.91 6.60 -6.83
CA PHE A 72 -5.38 5.60 -5.87
C PHE A 72 -6.25 4.54 -6.55
N THR A 73 -7.21 4.96 -7.37
CA THR A 73 -8.10 4.05 -8.11
C THR A 73 -7.34 3.12 -9.05
N GLN A 74 -6.29 3.59 -9.72
CA GLN A 74 -5.48 2.74 -10.60
C GLN A 74 -4.70 1.69 -9.79
N VAL A 75 -4.13 2.08 -8.65
CA VAL A 75 -3.42 1.16 -7.75
C VAL A 75 -4.40 0.16 -7.13
N GLU A 76 -5.58 0.61 -6.72
CA GLU A 76 -6.63 -0.23 -6.15
C GLU A 76 -7.07 -1.33 -7.11
N ARG A 77 -7.23 -1.00 -8.40
CA ARG A 77 -7.57 -1.99 -9.45
C ARG A 77 -6.50 -3.06 -9.65
N ALA A 78 -5.25 -2.74 -9.36
CA ALA A 78 -4.14 -3.70 -9.42
C ALA A 78 -3.96 -4.49 -8.12
N ALA A 79 -4.61 -4.08 -7.03
CA ALA A 79 -4.52 -4.76 -5.75
C ALA A 79 -5.45 -5.98 -5.67
N VAL A 80 -5.00 -6.99 -4.93
CA VAL A 80 -5.86 -8.08 -4.44
C VAL A 80 -6.28 -7.79 -3.00
N PHE A 81 -7.42 -8.33 -2.58
CA PHE A 81 -8.04 -8.08 -1.28
C PHE A 81 -8.40 -9.37 -0.56
N GLY A 82 -8.78 -9.26 0.71
CA GLY A 82 -9.28 -10.37 1.52
C GLY A 82 -8.23 -11.47 1.69
N GLU A 83 -8.65 -12.73 1.51
CA GLU A 83 -7.77 -13.89 1.74
C GLU A 83 -6.55 -13.91 0.83
N SER A 84 -6.69 -13.45 -0.42
CA SER A 84 -5.55 -13.35 -1.35
C SER A 84 -4.51 -12.34 -0.87
N ALA A 85 -4.94 -11.19 -0.35
CA ALA A 85 -4.04 -10.20 0.24
C ALA A 85 -3.33 -10.76 1.47
N ARG A 86 -4.09 -11.44 2.35
CA ARG A 86 -3.55 -12.08 3.55
C ARG A 86 -2.48 -13.13 3.22
N GLY A 87 -2.75 -13.99 2.25
CA GLY A 87 -1.79 -15.00 1.80
C GLY A 87 -0.48 -14.39 1.29
N LEU A 88 -0.54 -13.24 0.60
CA LEU A 88 0.66 -12.52 0.14
C LEU A 88 1.47 -11.93 1.30
N VAL A 89 0.80 -11.39 2.34
CA VAL A 89 1.47 -10.89 3.54
C VAL A 89 2.19 -12.02 4.29
N GLU A 90 1.53 -13.17 4.43
CA GLU A 90 2.11 -14.35 5.08
C GLU A 90 3.30 -14.93 4.28
N GLN A 91 3.19 -14.96 2.95
CA GLN A 91 4.27 -15.35 2.06
C GLN A 91 5.48 -14.41 2.17
N ALA A 92 5.25 -13.10 2.15
CA ALA A 92 6.31 -12.10 2.32
C ALA A 92 7.03 -12.25 3.67
N ALA A 93 6.28 -12.50 4.76
CA ALA A 93 6.87 -12.78 6.07
C ALA A 93 7.75 -14.04 6.06
N ALA A 94 7.32 -15.11 5.38
CA ALA A 94 8.10 -16.33 5.23
C ALA A 94 9.39 -16.10 4.42
N ASP A 95 9.32 -15.33 3.34
CA ASP A 95 10.47 -15.02 2.49
C ASP A 95 11.51 -14.17 3.23
N VAL A 96 11.08 -13.15 3.98
CA VAL A 96 11.98 -12.36 4.85
C VAL A 96 12.69 -13.25 5.87
N ARG A 97 11.95 -14.14 6.56
CA ARG A 97 12.56 -15.07 7.52
C ARG A 97 13.59 -15.98 6.86
N ARG A 98 13.33 -16.47 5.66
CA ARG A 98 14.28 -17.32 4.91
C ARG A 98 15.55 -16.53 4.60
N THR A 99 15.42 -15.31 4.10
CA THR A 99 16.57 -14.46 3.74
C THR A 99 17.42 -14.11 4.96
N LEU A 100 16.80 -13.76 6.09
CA LEU A 100 17.54 -13.45 7.32
C LEU A 100 18.33 -14.65 7.87
N LYS A 101 17.79 -15.87 7.72
CA LYS A 101 18.48 -17.12 8.08
C LYS A 101 19.64 -17.47 7.15
N ALA A 102 19.66 -16.95 5.92
CA ALA A 102 20.73 -17.21 4.96
C ALA A 102 21.90 -16.22 5.10
N ILE A 103 21.73 -15.15 5.88
CA ILE A 103 22.73 -14.11 6.16
C ILE A 103 23.51 -14.40 7.46
N HIS A 104 23.02 -15.33 8.29
CA HIS A 104 23.69 -15.87 9.48
C HIS A 104 24.13 -17.32 9.24
#